data_AF-A0A1H3X0L4-F1
#
_entry.id   AF-A0A1H3X0L4-F1
#
_cell.length_a   1.000
_cell.length_b   1.000
_cell.length_c   1.000
_cell.angle_alpha   90.00
_cell.angle_beta   90.00
_cell.angle_gamma   90.00
#
_symmetry.space_group_name_H-M   'P 1'
#
loop_
_entity.id
_entity.type
_entity.pdbx_description
1 polymer ?
#
loop_
_entity_poly.entity_id
_entity_poly.type
_entity_poly.pdbx_seq_one_letter_code
_entity_poly.pdbx_strand_id
1 'polypeptide(L)'
;MSDQPTDSQLDERPRGILTPDDRQYLRGEKDLSDSAERNARQRIRDRIQESLADFELLWTCLPERDLHLLFAPDDQQAHQKLRSSAHYAIAFLRLGLWTNEDLHPDRIADAIEQAAFAAGKLAHADVQLDTEPAPEGDLLLAAMRDKNNRIAEIRDRVEEDDLEPSREAALRQEAHREATFLYHLFEKGLVDPSVDPEALAAIDLFGQESDIAADAVEKERTPVVESPIVRQPLPIVTDVSYDSPEDSVDQSAIQTRDNG
;
A
#
# COMPACT_ATOMS: atom_id res chain seq x y z
N MET A 1 -20.05 -3.93 22.41
CA MET A 1 -18.64 -3.83 22.84
C MET A 1 -17.83 -4.43 21.72
N SER A 2 -17.18 -3.61 20.91
CA SER A 2 -16.34 -4.06 19.81
C SER A 2 -15.04 -4.58 20.39
N ASP A 3 -14.82 -5.89 20.29
CA ASP A 3 -13.58 -6.56 20.65
C ASP A 3 -12.61 -6.35 19.47
N GLN A 4 -12.09 -5.13 19.36
CA GLN A 4 -10.92 -4.86 18.53
C GLN A 4 -9.75 -5.60 19.17
N PRO A 5 -8.98 -6.43 18.43
CA PRO A 5 -7.86 -7.14 19.01
C PRO A 5 -6.85 -6.11 19.55
N THR A 6 -6.70 -6.05 20.86
CA THR A 6 -5.67 -5.24 21.52
C THR A 6 -4.28 -5.66 21.04
N ASP A 7 -3.39 -4.68 20.88
CA ASP A 7 -2.02 -4.83 20.36
C ASP A 7 -1.24 -6.00 21.02
N SER A 8 -1.57 -6.34 22.27
CA SER A 8 -0.96 -7.46 23.01
C SER A 8 -1.18 -8.84 22.37
N GLN A 9 -2.25 -9.07 21.60
CA GLN A 9 -2.49 -10.36 20.94
C GLN A 9 -1.59 -10.59 19.71
N LEU A 10 -0.98 -9.55 19.15
CA LEU A 10 -0.09 -9.68 18.00
C LEU A 10 1.32 -10.13 18.41
N ASP A 11 1.69 -9.99 19.68
CA ASP A 11 2.97 -10.46 20.24
C ASP A 11 2.98 -11.94 20.59
N GLU A 12 1.81 -12.51 20.87
CA GLU A 12 1.66 -13.94 21.21
C GLU A 12 1.62 -14.86 19.98
N ARG A 13 1.50 -14.31 18.75
CA ARG A 13 1.40 -15.18 17.56
C ARG A 13 2.76 -15.84 17.23
N PRO A 14 2.76 -17.13 16.84
CA PRO A 14 3.97 -17.82 16.40
C PRO A 14 4.72 -17.09 15.27
N ARG A 15 5.98 -17.47 15.06
CA ARG A 15 6.80 -16.97 13.96
C ARG A 15 6.12 -17.24 12.61
N GLY A 16 6.03 -16.19 11.78
CA GLY A 16 5.75 -16.30 10.34
C GLY A 16 6.98 -15.81 9.57
N ILE A 17 6.79 -14.92 8.59
CA ILE A 17 7.90 -14.18 7.96
C ILE A 17 8.71 -13.44 9.02
N LEU A 18 8.03 -12.70 9.91
CA LEU A 18 8.63 -11.94 11.00
C LEU A 18 8.71 -12.77 12.28
N THR A 19 9.85 -12.68 12.98
CA THR A 19 9.97 -13.13 14.38
C THR A 19 9.28 -12.15 15.33
N PRO A 20 8.95 -12.56 16.57
CA PRO A 20 8.45 -11.63 17.60
C PRO A 20 9.33 -10.37 17.74
N ASP A 21 10.65 -10.55 17.84
CA ASP A 21 11.63 -9.47 17.87
C ASP A 21 11.56 -8.51 16.67
N ASP A 22 11.27 -9.02 15.46
CA ASP A 22 11.17 -8.16 14.28
C ASP A 22 9.90 -7.30 14.36
N ARG A 23 8.81 -7.84 14.92
CA ARG A 23 7.55 -7.10 15.08
C ARG A 23 7.71 -6.00 16.12
N GLN A 24 8.31 -6.32 17.27
CA GLN A 24 8.60 -5.34 18.31
C GLN A 24 9.48 -4.21 17.76
N TYR A 25 10.51 -4.55 16.98
CA TYR A 25 11.33 -3.56 16.29
C TYR A 25 10.51 -2.69 15.32
N LEU A 26 9.68 -3.28 14.46
CA LEU A 26 8.87 -2.54 13.48
C LEU A 26 7.78 -1.67 14.13
N ARG A 27 7.30 -2.03 15.32
CA ARG A 27 6.37 -1.22 16.11
C ARG A 27 7.05 -0.12 16.93
N GLY A 28 8.38 -0.08 16.96
CA GLY A 28 9.12 0.86 17.81
C GLY A 28 9.11 0.50 19.29
N GLU A 29 8.74 -0.74 19.65
CA GLU A 29 8.71 -1.24 21.03
C GLU A 29 10.10 -1.68 21.52
N LYS A 30 11.11 -1.63 20.65
CA LYS A 30 12.46 -2.11 20.93
C LYS A 30 13.53 -1.15 20.41
N ASP A 31 14.26 -0.54 21.35
CA ASP A 31 15.44 0.26 21.05
C ASP A 31 16.63 -0.66 20.72
N LEU A 32 17.24 -0.43 19.56
CA LEU A 32 18.40 -1.14 19.08
C LEU A 32 19.57 -0.16 18.92
N SER A 33 20.80 -0.65 19.10
CA SER A 33 21.98 0.11 18.64
C SER A 33 21.98 0.21 17.12
N ASP A 34 22.67 1.21 16.54
CA ASP A 34 22.75 1.40 15.09
C ASP A 34 23.17 0.13 14.32
N SER A 35 24.11 -0.65 14.88
CA SER A 35 24.56 -1.90 14.28
C SER A 35 23.50 -2.99 14.36
N ALA A 36 22.80 -3.11 15.49
CA ALA A 36 21.71 -4.06 15.66
C ALA A 36 20.51 -3.69 14.78
N GLU A 37 20.24 -2.39 14.60
CA GLU A 37 19.19 -1.89 13.73
C GLU A 37 19.45 -2.22 12.27
N ARG A 38 20.66 -1.94 11.76
CA ARG A 38 21.06 -2.32 10.39
C ARG A 38 20.90 -3.83 10.16
N ASN A 39 21.32 -4.64 11.13
CA ASN A 39 21.18 -6.09 11.06
C ASN A 39 19.71 -6.55 11.10
N ALA A 40 18.86 -5.88 11.90
CA ALA A 40 17.44 -6.16 11.94
C ALA A 40 16.76 -5.84 10.61
N ARG A 41 17.03 -4.66 10.05
CA ARG A 41 16.52 -4.24 8.73
C ARG A 41 16.94 -5.20 7.62
N GLN A 42 18.22 -5.58 7.56
CA GLN A 42 18.71 -6.53 6.57
C GLN A 42 18.02 -7.89 6.70
N ARG A 43 17.99 -8.45 7.92
CA ARG A 43 17.33 -9.74 8.18
C ARG A 43 15.85 -9.74 7.81
N ILE A 44 15.13 -8.64 8.06
CA ILE A 44 13.72 -8.51 7.68
C ILE A 44 13.57 -8.51 6.15
N ARG A 45 14.42 -7.77 5.43
CA ARG A 45 14.42 -7.77 3.96
C ARG A 45 14.69 -9.15 3.40
N ASP A 46 15.74 -9.83 3.87
CA ASP A 46 16.10 -11.16 3.42
C ASP A 46 14.93 -12.13 3.64
N ARG A 47 14.32 -12.12 4.83
CA ARG A 47 13.17 -12.98 5.12
C ARG A 47 11.97 -12.70 4.22
N ILE A 48 11.69 -11.43 3.92
CA ILE A 48 10.62 -11.08 2.99
C ILE A 48 10.96 -11.65 1.61
N GLN A 49 12.16 -11.43 1.08
CA GLN A 49 12.58 -11.93 -0.23
C GLN A 49 12.48 -13.46 -0.32
N GLU A 50 13.03 -14.19 0.65
CA GLU A 50 12.94 -15.66 0.70
C GLU A 50 11.50 -16.14 0.84
N SER A 51 10.68 -15.47 1.67
CA SER A 51 9.25 -15.84 1.81
C SER A 51 8.45 -15.56 0.54
N LEU A 52 8.85 -14.59 -0.28
CA LEU A 52 8.24 -14.35 -1.58
C LEU A 52 8.56 -15.47 -2.58
N ALA A 53 9.81 -15.97 -2.56
CA ALA A 53 10.21 -17.13 -3.36
C ALA A 53 9.44 -18.39 -2.94
N ASP A 54 9.16 -18.56 -1.64
CA ASP A 54 8.36 -19.68 -1.14
C ASP A 54 6.94 -19.73 -1.75
N PHE A 55 6.34 -18.60 -2.13
CA PHE A 55 5.01 -18.62 -2.78
C PHE A 55 5.02 -19.33 -4.13
N GLU A 56 6.13 -19.30 -4.88
CA GLU A 56 6.26 -20.07 -6.11
C GLU A 56 6.23 -21.58 -5.83
N LEU A 57 6.92 -22.01 -4.77
CA LEU A 57 6.92 -23.40 -4.33
C LEU A 57 5.54 -23.82 -3.81
N LEU A 58 4.89 -22.99 -2.99
CA LEU A 58 3.54 -23.24 -2.48
C LEU A 58 2.54 -23.35 -3.63
N TRP A 59 2.59 -22.43 -4.60
CA TRP A 59 1.74 -22.46 -5.78
C TRP A 59 1.88 -23.77 -6.57
N THR A 60 3.12 -24.25 -6.73
CA THR A 60 3.43 -25.40 -7.57
C THR A 60 3.22 -26.74 -6.86
N CYS A 61 3.44 -26.79 -5.56
CA CYS A 61 3.56 -28.06 -4.82
C CYS A 61 2.57 -28.24 -3.67
N LEU A 62 1.85 -27.20 -3.23
CA LEU A 62 0.90 -27.35 -2.12
C LEU A 62 -0.35 -28.13 -2.59
N PRO A 63 -0.74 -29.22 -1.90
CA PRO A 63 -1.96 -29.95 -2.24
C PRO A 63 -3.21 -29.09 -2.08
N GLU A 64 -4.18 -29.25 -2.98
CA GLU A 64 -5.46 -28.52 -2.96
C GLU A 64 -6.18 -28.63 -1.61
N ARG A 65 -6.14 -29.80 -0.97
CA ARG A 65 -6.72 -30.01 0.37
C ARG A 65 -6.11 -29.08 1.40
N ASP A 66 -4.79 -28.95 1.41
CA ASP A 66 -4.08 -28.13 2.40
C ASP A 66 -4.30 -26.65 2.12
N LEU A 67 -4.35 -26.25 0.84
CA LEU A 67 -4.76 -24.91 0.42
C LEU A 67 -6.16 -24.57 0.96
N HIS A 68 -7.14 -25.47 0.80
CA HIS A 68 -8.48 -25.25 1.32
C HIS A 68 -8.50 -25.07 2.85
N LEU A 69 -7.75 -25.88 3.60
CA LEU A 69 -7.67 -25.77 5.05
C LEU A 69 -7.03 -24.46 5.52
N LEU A 70 -6.05 -23.93 4.77
CA LEU A 70 -5.45 -22.62 5.05
C LEU A 70 -6.45 -21.47 4.86
N PHE A 71 -7.29 -21.56 3.83
CA PHE A 71 -8.21 -20.49 3.44
C PHE A 71 -9.64 -20.59 4.01
N ALA A 72 -9.95 -21.67 4.71
CA ALA A 72 -11.23 -21.87 5.39
C ALA A 72 -11.04 -22.39 6.82
N PRO A 73 -10.46 -21.59 7.73
CA PRO A 73 -10.34 -21.98 9.13
C PRO A 73 -11.73 -22.08 9.78
N ASP A 74 -11.88 -23.03 10.71
CA ASP A 74 -13.14 -23.28 11.42
C ASP A 74 -13.56 -22.11 12.33
N ASP A 75 -12.59 -21.31 12.79
CA ASP A 75 -12.83 -20.15 13.63
C ASP A 75 -13.16 -18.89 12.81
N GLN A 76 -14.29 -18.26 13.10
CA GLN A 76 -14.77 -17.09 12.37
C GLN A 76 -13.84 -15.89 12.53
N GLN A 77 -13.22 -15.71 13.71
CA GLN A 77 -12.27 -14.61 13.94
C GLN A 77 -10.99 -14.83 13.12
N ALA A 78 -10.45 -16.05 13.10
CA ALA A 78 -9.32 -16.44 12.26
C ALA A 78 -9.62 -16.24 10.78
N HIS A 79 -10.84 -16.57 10.33
CA HIS A 79 -11.27 -16.36 8.95
C HIS A 79 -11.29 -14.86 8.58
N GLN A 80 -11.85 -14.01 9.45
CA GLN A 80 -11.84 -12.55 9.23
C GLN A 80 -10.41 -12.00 9.19
N LYS A 81 -9.56 -12.39 10.15
CA LYS A 81 -8.16 -11.97 10.24
C LYS A 81 -7.36 -12.41 9.02
N LEU A 82 -7.61 -13.61 8.51
CA LEU A 82 -6.98 -14.12 7.29
C LEU A 82 -7.32 -13.23 6.09
N ARG A 83 -8.59 -12.89 5.89
CA ARG A 83 -9.04 -12.03 4.78
C ARG A 83 -8.39 -10.65 4.83
N SER A 84 -8.36 -10.01 6.00
CA SER A 84 -7.68 -8.73 6.18
C SER A 84 -6.17 -8.84 5.93
N SER A 85 -5.54 -9.92 6.43
CA SER A 85 -4.10 -10.15 6.22
C SER A 85 -3.75 -10.37 4.74
N ALA A 86 -4.60 -11.11 4.01
CA ALA A 86 -4.45 -11.31 2.57
C ALA A 86 -4.59 -10.00 1.78
N HIS A 87 -5.55 -9.14 2.16
CA HIS A 87 -5.68 -7.80 1.58
C HIS A 87 -4.39 -6.98 1.77
N TYR A 88 -3.84 -6.92 2.99
CA TYR A 88 -2.58 -6.21 3.25
C TYR A 88 -1.38 -6.81 2.51
N ALA A 89 -1.35 -8.14 2.35
CA ALA A 89 -0.30 -8.80 1.57
C ALA A 89 -0.34 -8.36 0.09
N ILE A 90 -1.54 -8.35 -0.53
CA ILE A 90 -1.71 -7.88 -1.92
C ILE A 90 -1.30 -6.41 -2.04
N ALA A 91 -1.75 -5.55 -1.12
CA ALA A 91 -1.40 -4.13 -1.13
C ALA A 91 0.12 -3.91 -0.96
N PHE A 92 0.75 -4.63 -0.04
CA PHE A 92 2.20 -4.58 0.20
C PHE A 92 3.00 -4.98 -1.05
N LEU A 93 2.61 -6.09 -1.70
CA LEU A 93 3.24 -6.54 -2.94
C LEU A 93 3.09 -5.51 -4.05
N ARG A 94 1.87 -4.98 -4.23
CA ARG A 94 1.62 -4.00 -5.29
C ARG A 94 2.40 -2.71 -5.07
N LEU A 95 2.43 -2.21 -3.84
CA LEU A 95 3.24 -1.05 -3.47
C LEU A 95 4.72 -1.29 -3.74
N GLY A 96 5.26 -2.44 -3.32
CA GLY A 96 6.66 -2.81 -3.57
C GLY A 96 7.00 -2.82 -5.06
N LEU A 97 6.11 -3.35 -5.91
CA LEU A 97 6.30 -3.35 -7.37
C LEU A 97 6.23 -1.93 -7.96
N TRP A 98 5.31 -1.07 -7.50
CA TRP A 98 5.25 0.31 -7.95
C TRP A 98 6.49 1.12 -7.58
N THR A 99 6.98 0.98 -6.35
CA THR A 99 8.17 1.69 -5.88
C THR A 99 9.43 1.28 -6.65
N ASN A 100 9.42 0.12 -7.31
CA ASN A 100 10.55 -0.39 -8.10
C ASN A 100 10.26 -0.41 -9.62
N GLU A 101 9.33 0.44 -10.08
CA GLU A 101 9.04 0.65 -11.51
C GLU A 101 8.77 -0.65 -12.29
N ASP A 102 8.05 -1.61 -11.68
CA ASP A 102 7.69 -2.85 -12.36
C ASP A 102 6.91 -2.55 -13.65
N LEU A 103 7.51 -2.94 -14.78
CA LEU A 103 7.04 -2.62 -16.13
C LEU A 103 5.87 -3.49 -16.60
N HIS A 104 5.38 -4.40 -15.76
CA HIS A 104 4.28 -5.30 -16.11
C HIS A 104 2.93 -4.70 -15.66
N PRO A 105 2.15 -4.09 -16.57
CA PRO A 105 0.93 -3.39 -16.21
C PRO A 105 -0.15 -4.32 -15.62
N ASP A 106 -0.23 -5.55 -16.13
CA ASP A 106 -1.39 -6.43 -15.89
C ASP A 106 -1.17 -7.49 -14.79
N ARG A 107 -0.15 -7.34 -13.92
CA ARG A 107 0.21 -8.34 -12.90
C ARG A 107 -0.96 -8.85 -12.06
N ILE A 108 -1.86 -7.94 -11.66
CA ILE A 108 -3.01 -8.29 -10.82
C ILE A 108 -4.07 -9.04 -11.63
N ALA A 109 -4.33 -8.61 -12.87
CA ALA A 109 -5.26 -9.29 -13.76
C ALA A 109 -4.75 -10.71 -14.06
N ASP A 110 -3.49 -10.85 -14.43
CA ASP A 110 -2.85 -12.15 -14.69
C ASP A 110 -2.88 -13.06 -13.46
N ALA A 111 -2.61 -12.52 -12.26
CA ALA A 111 -2.68 -13.31 -11.03
C ALA A 111 -4.11 -13.81 -10.74
N ILE A 112 -5.15 -13.01 -11.03
CA ILE A 112 -6.55 -13.42 -10.89
C ILE A 112 -6.90 -14.50 -11.92
N GLU A 113 -6.50 -14.33 -13.18
CA GLU A 113 -6.74 -15.30 -14.24
C GLU A 113 -6.00 -16.63 -13.99
N GLN A 114 -4.76 -16.56 -13.52
CA GLN A 114 -3.97 -17.71 -13.08
C GLN A 114 -4.64 -18.47 -11.94
N ALA A 115 -5.15 -17.75 -10.92
CA ALA A 115 -5.92 -18.34 -9.83
C ALA A 115 -7.22 -19.00 -10.31
N ALA A 116 -7.93 -18.36 -11.25
CA ALA A 116 -9.15 -18.91 -11.84
C ALA A 116 -8.85 -20.20 -12.62
N PHE A 117 -7.81 -20.20 -13.45
CA PHE A 117 -7.39 -21.37 -14.22
C PHE A 117 -7.04 -22.55 -13.30
N ALA A 118 -6.27 -22.32 -12.23
CA ALA A 118 -5.94 -23.34 -11.24
C ALA A 118 -7.18 -23.90 -10.52
N ALA A 119 -8.22 -23.09 -10.33
CA ALA A 119 -9.51 -23.51 -9.79
C ALA A 119 -10.43 -24.19 -10.83
N GLY A 120 -9.92 -24.52 -12.02
CA GLY A 120 -10.68 -25.14 -13.11
C GLY A 120 -11.70 -24.22 -13.76
N LYS A 121 -11.50 -22.90 -13.67
CA LYS A 121 -12.39 -21.88 -14.24
C LYS A 121 -11.71 -21.19 -15.43
N LEU A 122 -12.52 -20.78 -16.40
CA LEU A 122 -12.09 -19.83 -17.42
C LEU A 122 -12.57 -18.45 -17.00
N ALA A 123 -11.64 -17.52 -16.83
CA ALA A 123 -11.94 -16.15 -16.43
C ALA A 123 -11.16 -15.17 -17.31
N HIS A 124 -11.71 -13.97 -17.46
CA HIS A 124 -11.01 -12.80 -17.94
C HIS A 124 -11.10 -11.74 -16.86
N ALA A 125 -9.96 -11.18 -16.45
CA ALA A 125 -9.88 -10.11 -15.48
C ALA A 125 -9.50 -8.81 -16.21
N ASP A 126 -10.37 -7.81 -16.13
CA ASP A 126 -10.07 -6.45 -16.54
C ASP A 126 -9.94 -5.60 -15.26
N VAL A 127 -8.70 -5.19 -14.95
CA VAL A 127 -8.38 -4.38 -13.77
C VAL A 127 -8.09 -2.95 -14.23
N GLN A 128 -9.08 -2.09 -14.09
CA GLN A 128 -8.95 -0.66 -14.38
C GLN A 128 -8.53 0.08 -13.12
N LEU A 129 -7.46 0.87 -13.24
CA LEU A 129 -6.97 1.72 -12.17
C LEU A 129 -6.83 3.14 -12.68
N ASP A 130 -7.63 4.02 -12.10
CA ASP A 130 -7.45 5.46 -12.24
C ASP A 130 -6.55 5.96 -11.10
N THR A 131 -5.46 6.64 -11.45
CA THR A 131 -4.52 7.21 -10.47
C THR A 131 -4.34 8.70 -10.68
N GLU A 132 -4.31 9.45 -9.58
CA GLU A 132 -3.92 10.85 -9.57
C GLU A 132 -2.85 11.09 -8.50
N PRO A 133 -1.87 11.97 -8.73
CA PRO A 133 -0.95 12.39 -7.69
C PRO A 133 -1.74 13.04 -6.54
N ALA A 134 -1.53 12.56 -5.31
CA ALA A 134 -2.13 13.17 -4.14
C ALA A 134 -1.23 14.32 -3.63
N PRO A 135 -1.64 15.59 -3.72
CA PRO A 135 -0.87 16.72 -3.18
C PRO A 135 -0.80 16.68 -1.64
N GLU A 136 -0.10 17.65 -1.04
CA GLU A 136 0.08 17.79 0.42
C GLU A 136 -0.32 19.20 0.87
N GLY A 137 -0.61 19.36 2.16
CA GLY A 137 -0.92 20.66 2.77
C GLY A 137 -2.05 21.42 2.08
N ASP A 138 -1.86 22.71 1.82
CA ASP A 138 -2.89 23.57 1.20
C ASP A 138 -3.35 23.08 -0.18
N LEU A 139 -2.45 22.44 -0.94
CA LEU A 139 -2.80 21.90 -2.27
C LEU A 139 -3.72 20.68 -2.16
N LEU A 140 -3.66 19.93 -1.06
CA LEU A 140 -4.60 18.86 -0.74
C LEU A 140 -6.02 19.40 -0.53
N LEU A 141 -6.15 20.48 0.26
CA LEU A 141 -7.44 21.15 0.48
C LEU A 141 -8.01 21.72 -0.83
N ALA A 142 -7.15 22.31 -1.67
CA ALA A 142 -7.56 22.81 -2.99
C ALA A 142 -8.05 21.67 -3.90
N ALA A 143 -7.34 20.54 -3.93
CA ALA A 143 -7.74 19.36 -4.71
C ALA A 143 -9.10 18.80 -4.24
N MET A 144 -9.35 18.73 -2.94
CA MET A 144 -10.66 18.30 -2.41
C MET A 144 -11.80 19.20 -2.87
N ARG A 145 -11.61 20.53 -2.82
CA ARG A 145 -12.63 21.50 -3.29
C ARG A 145 -12.88 21.35 -4.78
N ASP A 146 -11.82 21.14 -5.57
CA ASP A 146 -11.93 20.87 -7.00
C ASP A 146 -12.73 19.59 -7.28
N LYS A 147 -12.45 18.50 -6.56
CA LYS A 147 -13.22 17.24 -6.66
C LYS A 147 -14.69 17.43 -6.29
N ASN A 148 -15.00 18.16 -5.22
CA ASN A 148 -16.40 18.46 -4.86
C ASN A 148 -17.13 19.24 -5.95
N ASN A 149 -16.51 20.30 -6.46
CA ASN A 149 -17.08 21.10 -7.55
C ASN A 149 -17.32 20.22 -8.77
N ARG A 150 -16.36 19.35 -9.12
CA ARG A 150 -16.49 18.44 -10.26
C ARG A 150 -17.63 17.44 -10.07
N ILE A 151 -17.79 16.87 -8.88
CA ILE A 151 -18.90 15.97 -8.56
C ILE A 151 -20.24 16.69 -8.69
N ALA A 152 -20.33 17.93 -8.18
CA ALA A 152 -21.53 18.75 -8.28
C ALA A 152 -21.90 19.04 -9.74
N GLU A 153 -20.94 19.52 -10.55
CA GLU A 153 -21.14 19.76 -11.99
C GLU A 153 -21.63 18.51 -12.73
N ILE A 154 -21.09 17.33 -12.40
CA ILE A 154 -21.51 16.08 -13.03
C ILE A 154 -22.93 15.70 -12.61
N ARG A 155 -23.29 15.88 -11.33
CA ARG A 155 -24.66 15.62 -10.83
C ARG A 155 -25.67 16.54 -11.50
N ASP A 156 -25.39 17.84 -11.55
CA ASP A 156 -26.26 18.82 -12.19
C ASP A 156 -26.51 18.45 -13.65
N ARG A 157 -25.45 18.06 -14.38
CA ARG A 157 -25.58 17.60 -15.78
C ARG A 157 -26.41 16.32 -15.92
N VAL A 158 -26.29 15.37 -14.99
CA VAL A 158 -27.10 14.14 -15.01
C VAL A 158 -28.58 14.44 -14.71
N GLU A 159 -28.87 15.48 -13.93
CA GLU A 159 -30.24 15.87 -13.56
C GLU A 159 -30.92 16.79 -14.59
N GLU A 160 -30.17 17.70 -15.20
CA GLU A 160 -30.70 18.75 -16.09
C GLU A 160 -30.71 18.35 -17.57
N ASP A 161 -29.75 17.54 -18.03
CA ASP A 161 -29.64 17.16 -19.44
C ASP A 161 -30.52 15.93 -19.75
N ASP A 162 -31.25 15.98 -20.87
CA ASP A 162 -31.89 14.79 -21.45
C ASP A 162 -30.81 13.93 -22.15
N LEU A 163 -30.15 13.08 -21.37
CA LEU A 163 -29.00 12.28 -21.81
C LEU A 163 -29.43 10.90 -22.30
N GLU A 164 -28.76 10.43 -23.36
CA GLU A 164 -28.80 9.02 -23.72
C GLU A 164 -28.28 8.14 -22.57
N PRO A 165 -28.87 6.95 -22.30
CA PRO A 165 -28.52 6.13 -21.14
C PRO A 165 -27.04 5.77 -21.02
N SER A 166 -26.35 5.60 -22.15
CA SER A 166 -24.91 5.33 -22.16
C SER A 166 -24.08 6.53 -21.70
N ARG A 167 -24.52 7.75 -22.01
CA ARG A 167 -23.85 8.98 -21.61
C ARG A 167 -24.11 9.27 -20.13
N GLU A 168 -25.32 9.05 -19.67
CA GLU A 168 -25.67 9.14 -18.25
C GLU A 168 -24.85 8.15 -17.41
N ALA A 169 -24.75 6.89 -17.84
CA ALA A 169 -23.94 5.87 -17.16
C ALA A 169 -22.46 6.25 -17.06
N ALA A 170 -21.89 6.80 -18.13
CA ALA A 170 -20.51 7.27 -18.13
C ALA A 170 -20.28 8.44 -17.15
N LEU A 171 -21.22 9.39 -17.08
CA LEU A 171 -21.13 10.50 -16.12
C LEU A 171 -21.27 10.01 -14.68
N ARG A 172 -22.17 9.07 -14.40
CA ARG A 172 -22.28 8.45 -13.07
C ARG A 172 -21.00 7.71 -12.66
N GLN A 173 -20.34 7.03 -13.60
CA GLN A 173 -19.05 6.40 -13.37
C GLN A 173 -17.97 7.44 -13.07
N GLU A 174 -17.93 8.55 -13.83
CA GLU A 174 -17.02 9.67 -13.58
C GLU A 174 -17.26 10.26 -12.18
N ALA A 175 -18.50 10.58 -11.80
CA ALA A 175 -18.82 11.08 -10.47
C ALA A 175 -18.41 10.11 -9.35
N HIS A 176 -18.58 8.80 -9.56
CA HIS A 176 -18.16 7.79 -8.60
C HIS A 176 -16.64 7.78 -8.43
N ARG A 177 -15.88 7.86 -9.53
CA ARG A 177 -14.41 7.96 -9.49
C ARG A 177 -13.95 9.21 -8.73
N GLU A 178 -14.50 10.38 -9.06
CA GLU A 178 -14.14 11.63 -8.37
C GLU A 178 -14.48 11.57 -6.87
N ALA A 179 -15.59 10.92 -6.51
CA ALA A 179 -15.98 10.69 -5.12
C ALA A 179 -15.00 9.77 -4.38
N THR A 180 -14.52 8.70 -5.03
CA THR A 180 -13.46 7.84 -4.48
C THR A 180 -12.17 8.62 -4.25
N PHE A 181 -11.77 9.48 -5.20
CA PHE A 181 -10.58 10.33 -5.02
C PHE A 181 -10.75 11.35 -3.89
N LEU A 182 -11.91 11.99 -3.79
CA LEU A 182 -12.22 12.90 -2.68
C LEU A 182 -12.08 12.19 -1.34
N TYR A 183 -12.62 10.97 -1.21
CA TYR A 183 -12.51 10.17 0.01
C TYR A 183 -11.05 9.89 0.38
N HIS A 184 -10.21 9.48 -0.58
CA HIS A 184 -8.79 9.20 -0.31
C HIS A 184 -7.98 10.46 0.00
N LEU A 185 -8.28 11.59 -0.66
CA LEU A 185 -7.70 12.87 -0.29
C LEU A 185 -8.07 13.21 1.15
N PHE A 186 -9.32 12.99 1.56
CA PHE A 186 -9.79 13.24 2.92
C PHE A 186 -9.07 12.38 3.94
N GLU A 187 -8.95 11.07 3.71
CA GLU A 187 -8.14 10.18 4.54
C GLU A 187 -6.69 10.65 4.66
N LYS A 188 -6.08 11.10 3.56
CA LYS A 188 -4.73 11.68 3.57
C LYS A 188 -4.68 12.96 4.42
N GLY A 189 -5.67 13.83 4.29
CA GLY A 189 -5.77 15.08 5.05
C GLY A 189 -5.90 14.85 6.56
N LEU A 190 -6.60 13.80 6.99
CA LEU A 190 -6.71 13.45 8.41
C LEU A 190 -5.34 13.18 9.03
N VAL A 191 -4.41 12.59 8.27
CA VAL A 191 -3.08 12.20 8.77
C VAL A 191 -1.95 13.15 8.37
N ASP A 192 -2.20 14.13 7.51
CA ASP A 192 -1.20 15.11 7.06
C ASP A 192 -1.07 16.26 8.09
N PRO A 193 0.07 16.37 8.80
CA PRO A 193 0.26 17.41 9.83
C PRO A 193 0.35 18.82 9.24
N SER A 194 0.58 18.96 7.93
CA SER A 194 0.65 20.26 7.26
C SER A 194 -0.72 20.85 6.90
N VAL A 195 -1.78 20.05 7.00
CA VAL A 195 -3.14 20.47 6.69
C VAL A 195 -3.80 21.10 7.92
N ASP A 196 -4.39 22.29 7.78
CA ASP A 196 -5.14 22.92 8.87
C ASP A 196 -6.40 22.11 9.25
N PRO A 197 -6.57 21.67 10.52
CA PRO A 197 -7.74 20.91 10.95
C PRO A 197 -9.07 21.62 10.75
N GLU A 198 -9.12 22.94 10.98
CA GLU A 198 -10.33 23.74 10.79
C GLU A 198 -10.71 23.80 9.32
N ALA A 199 -9.74 24.09 8.44
CA ALA A 199 -9.97 24.09 7.01
C ALA A 199 -10.37 22.72 6.45
N LEU A 200 -9.85 21.62 7.01
CA LEU A 200 -10.24 20.25 6.63
C LEU A 200 -11.66 19.92 7.08
N ALA A 201 -12.02 20.28 8.32
CA ALA A 201 -13.37 20.09 8.86
C ALA A 201 -14.44 20.86 8.08
N ALA A 202 -14.08 22.00 7.50
CA ALA A 202 -14.95 22.84 6.68
C ALA A 202 -15.11 22.36 5.22
N ILE A 203 -14.48 21.25 4.82
CA ILE A 203 -14.65 20.70 3.47
C ILE A 203 -15.91 19.84 3.43
N ASP A 204 -16.81 20.20 2.53
CA ASP A 204 -17.96 19.36 2.22
C ASP A 204 -17.50 17.99 1.72
N LEU A 205 -18.15 16.92 2.16
CA LEU A 205 -17.91 15.59 1.65
C LEU A 205 -19.13 15.13 0.88
N PHE A 206 -18.95 14.84 -0.41
CA PHE A 206 -20.01 14.35 -1.30
C PHE A 206 -21.20 15.32 -1.45
N GLY A 207 -20.96 16.62 -1.27
CA GLY A 207 -22.00 17.66 -1.30
C GLY A 207 -22.83 17.77 -0.02
N GLN A 208 -22.32 17.24 1.10
CA GLN A 208 -22.86 17.45 2.44
C GLN A 208 -21.80 18.14 3.30
N GLU A 209 -22.22 19.06 4.15
CA GLU A 209 -21.33 19.64 5.18
C GLU A 209 -20.70 18.50 5.98
N SER A 210 -19.38 18.55 6.17
CA SER A 210 -18.69 17.57 6.99
C SER A 210 -19.11 17.74 8.45
N ASP A 211 -19.72 16.68 9.02
CA ASP A 211 -20.07 16.62 10.45
C ASP A 211 -18.85 16.43 11.38
N ILE A 212 -17.63 16.42 10.82
CA ILE A 212 -16.41 16.15 11.57
C ILE A 212 -15.90 17.46 12.17
N ALA A 213 -15.90 17.54 13.50
CA ALA A 213 -15.36 18.69 14.20
C ALA A 213 -13.82 18.71 14.18
N ALA A 214 -13.22 19.91 14.17
CA ALA A 214 -11.77 20.08 14.08
C ALA A 214 -11.01 19.40 15.25
N ASP A 215 -11.61 19.35 16.44
CA ASP A 215 -11.07 18.65 17.61
C ASP A 215 -11.02 17.12 17.39
N ALA A 216 -11.96 16.54 16.63
CA ALA A 216 -11.91 15.14 16.23
C ALA A 216 -10.75 14.87 15.26
N VAL A 217 -10.47 15.80 14.33
CA VAL A 217 -9.31 15.72 13.43
C VAL A 217 -8.00 15.79 14.22
N GLU A 218 -7.88 16.73 15.16
CA GLU A 218 -6.69 16.83 16.02
C GLU A 218 -6.49 15.58 16.88
N LYS A 219 -7.59 14.99 17.37
CA LYS A 219 -7.55 13.75 18.15
C LYS A 219 -7.03 12.56 17.33
N GLU A 220 -7.42 12.44 16.06
CA GLU A 220 -6.89 11.41 15.15
C GLU A 220 -5.40 11.62 14.83
N ARG A 221 -4.91 12.87 14.89
CA ARG A 221 -3.50 13.22 14.67
C ARG A 221 -2.62 13.10 15.90
N THR A 222 -3.19 13.17 17.11
CA THR A 222 -2.44 13.11 18.36
C THR A 222 -1.52 11.88 18.45
N PRO A 223 -1.93 10.66 18.07
CA PRO A 223 -1.04 9.50 18.00
C PRO A 223 0.10 9.63 16.98
N VAL A 224 -0.08 10.44 15.92
CA VAL A 224 0.91 10.66 14.86
C VAL A 224 1.94 11.72 15.29
N VAL A 225 1.51 12.78 15.98
CA VAL A 225 2.36 13.89 16.44
C VAL A 225 3.12 13.56 17.73
N GLU A 226 2.50 12.82 18.66
CA GLU A 226 3.14 12.38 19.91
C GLU A 226 4.01 11.13 19.71
N SER A 227 3.98 10.51 18.53
CA SER A 227 4.88 9.43 18.18
C SER A 227 6.30 9.97 17.97
N PRO A 228 7.33 9.46 18.67
CA PRO A 228 8.73 9.81 18.40
C PRO A 228 9.21 9.31 17.03
N ILE A 229 8.36 8.61 16.27
CA ILE A 229 8.66 8.07 14.95
C ILE A 229 8.28 9.10 13.89
N VAL A 230 9.27 9.85 13.41
CA VAL A 230 9.16 10.59 12.14
C VAL A 230 9.01 9.55 11.02
N ARG A 231 7.80 9.38 10.48
CA ARG A 231 7.61 8.63 9.23
C ARG A 231 8.19 9.46 8.09
N GLN A 232 9.48 9.32 7.85
CA GLN A 232 10.07 9.84 6.63
C GLN A 232 9.54 9.03 5.44
N PRO A 233 9.21 9.66 4.30
CA PRO A 233 9.11 8.91 3.05
C PRO A 233 10.39 8.09 2.88
N LEU A 234 10.29 6.89 2.28
CA LEU A 234 11.47 6.08 1.97
C LEU A 234 12.54 6.99 1.37
N PRO A 235 13.77 7.03 1.93
CA PRO A 235 14.81 7.87 1.36
C PRO A 235 14.96 7.48 -0.11
N ILE A 236 14.83 8.45 -1.00
CA ILE A 236 15.17 8.27 -2.41
C ILE A 236 16.64 7.89 -2.41
N VAL A 237 16.94 6.63 -2.73
CA VAL A 237 18.31 6.18 -2.95
C VAL A 237 18.72 6.72 -4.31
N THR A 238 19.06 8.01 -4.36
CA THR A 238 19.84 8.61 -5.45
C THR A 238 21.31 8.28 -5.21
N ASP A 239 21.66 7.00 -5.35
CA ASP A 239 22.92 6.59 -5.95
C ASP A 239 22.87 5.08 -6.23
N VAL A 240 22.76 4.73 -7.49
CA VAL A 240 23.10 3.38 -7.97
C VAL A 240 24.34 3.55 -8.83
N SER A 241 25.45 3.98 -8.22
CA SER A 241 26.75 3.73 -8.83
C SER A 241 26.97 2.23 -8.81
N TYR A 242 26.74 1.59 -9.96
CA TYR A 242 27.14 0.23 -10.21
C TYR A 242 28.67 0.21 -10.21
N ASP A 243 29.29 -0.08 -9.07
CA ASP A 243 30.67 -0.57 -9.07
C ASP A 243 30.60 -2.00 -9.60
N SER A 244 30.65 -2.12 -10.93
CA SER A 244 30.84 -3.40 -11.58
C SER A 244 32.12 -4.04 -11.02
N PRO A 245 32.11 -5.34 -10.68
CA PRO A 245 33.32 -6.07 -10.25
C PRO A 245 34.43 -6.17 -11.30
N GLU A 246 34.29 -5.49 -12.45
CA GLU A 246 35.20 -5.56 -13.58
C GLU A 246 36.27 -4.45 -13.60
N ASP A 247 36.17 -3.42 -12.74
CA ASP A 247 37.14 -2.31 -12.71
C ASP A 247 38.34 -2.51 -11.76
N SER A 248 38.48 -3.70 -11.14
CA SER A 248 39.70 -4.07 -10.42
C SER A 248 40.65 -4.95 -11.24
N VAL A 249 40.76 -4.70 -12.55
CA VAL A 249 41.86 -5.27 -13.34
C VAL A 249 43.15 -4.55 -12.98
N ASP A 250 43.95 -5.23 -12.17
CA ASP A 250 45.33 -4.90 -11.85
C ASP A 250 46.16 -4.65 -13.13
N GLN A 251 46.36 -3.37 -13.48
CA GLN A 251 47.20 -2.95 -14.60
C GLN A 251 48.71 -3.04 -14.29
N SER A 252 49.14 -3.67 -13.18
CA SER A 252 50.57 -3.80 -12.87
C SER A 252 51.28 -4.98 -13.56
N ALA A 253 50.59 -5.81 -14.36
CA ALA A 253 51.17 -7.04 -14.91
C ALA A 253 51.52 -7.03 -16.42
N ILE A 254 51.54 -5.88 -17.10
CA ILE A 254 51.97 -5.80 -18.52
C ILE A 254 53.01 -4.69 -18.70
N GLN A 255 54.20 -4.88 -18.14
CA GLN A 255 55.42 -4.18 -18.58
C GLN A 255 56.67 -4.94 -18.13
N THR A 256 56.88 -6.14 -18.68
CA THR A 256 58.23 -6.72 -18.80
C THR A 256 58.20 -7.91 -19.75
N ARG A 257 58.28 -7.63 -21.06
CA ARG A 257 58.80 -8.56 -22.08
C ARG A 257 58.95 -7.79 -23.39
N ASP A 258 59.98 -6.94 -23.42
CA ASP A 258 60.68 -6.60 -24.65
C ASP A 258 62.17 -6.52 -24.31
N ASN A 259 62.86 -7.64 -24.54
CA ASN A 259 64.31 -7.75 -24.63
C ASN A 259 64.58 -9.10 -25.31
N GLY A 260 64.83 -9.05 -26.62
CA GLY A 260 65.14 -10.19 -27.48
C GLY A 260 65.01 -9.83 -28.95
#